data_AF-A0A151R315-F1
#
_entry.id   AF-A0A151R315-F1
#
_cell.length_a   1.000
_cell.length_b   1.000
_cell.length_c   1.000
_cell.angle_alpha   90.00
_cell.angle_beta   90.00
_cell.angle_gamma   90.00
#
_symmetry.space_group_name_H-M   'P 1'
#
loop_
_entity.id
_entity.type
_entity.pdbx_description
1 polymer ?
#
loop_
_entity_poly.entity_id
_entity_poly.type
_entity_poly.pdbx_seq_one_letter_code
_entity_poly.pdbx_strand_id
1 'polypeptide(L)'
;MSIHSFHELLFAIRLLICNDKCEGRFVFSSQLLKPSMMALEQKLVSRTDSGPGGDNSKGQLQTLLTRAGYGAPFYITKQLKNNQFQATVEFNGVQIMGHPYNNKKNAEKDAAAEALQWLMDRRQTGNEDVNHMTMLLKKSKKDHN
;
A
#
# COMPACT_ATOMS: atom_id res chain seq x y z
N MET A 1 -5.52 -3.56 -45.08
CA MET A 1 -6.41 -3.62 -43.90
C MET A 1 -6.90 -2.20 -43.63
N SER A 2 -8.22 -2.00 -43.57
CA SER A 2 -8.84 -0.67 -43.44
C SER A 2 -8.71 -0.14 -42.01
N ILE A 3 -8.37 1.15 -41.85
CA ILE A 3 -8.30 1.84 -40.55
C ILE A 3 -9.62 1.72 -39.75
N HIS A 4 -10.76 1.51 -40.44
CA HIS A 4 -12.06 1.30 -39.80
C HIS A 4 -12.12 0.04 -38.93
N SER A 5 -11.29 -0.96 -39.18
CA SER A 5 -11.24 -2.18 -38.38
C SER A 5 -10.67 -1.97 -36.97
N PHE A 6 -10.03 -0.82 -36.70
CA PHE A 6 -9.39 -0.50 -35.42
C PHE A 6 -10.11 0.61 -34.65
N HIS A 7 -11.35 0.93 -35.01
CA HIS A 7 -12.10 2.02 -34.38
C HIS A 7 -12.18 1.88 -32.85
N GLU A 8 -12.48 0.68 -32.36
CA GLU A 8 -12.55 0.42 -30.91
C GLU A 8 -11.20 0.57 -30.23
N LEU A 9 -10.12 0.09 -30.86
CA LEU A 9 -8.76 0.23 -30.34
C LEU A 9 -8.34 1.70 -30.27
N LEU A 10 -8.59 2.46 -31.34
CA LEU A 10 -8.29 3.89 -31.39
C LEU A 10 -9.13 4.68 -30.39
N PHE A 11 -10.40 4.28 -30.17
CA PHE A 11 -11.26 4.88 -29.16
C PHE A 11 -10.75 4.59 -27.73
N ALA A 12 -10.38 3.35 -27.43
CA ALA A 12 -9.83 2.96 -26.13
C ALA A 12 -8.51 3.70 -25.84
N ILE A 13 -7.62 3.80 -26.82
CA ILE A 13 -6.36 4.56 -26.70
C ILE A 13 -6.65 6.04 -26.44
N ARG A 14 -7.59 6.65 -27.19
CA ARG A 14 -7.99 8.05 -26.96
C ARG A 14 -8.56 8.26 -25.58
N LEU A 15 -9.43 7.37 -25.09
CA LEU A 15 -10.01 7.48 -23.76
C LEU A 15 -8.92 7.41 -22.67
N LEU A 16 -7.94 6.52 -22.83
CA LEU A 16 -6.81 6.40 -21.91
C LEU A 16 -5.96 7.68 -21.89
N ILE A 17 -5.61 8.22 -23.05
CA ILE A 17 -4.77 9.43 -23.16
C ILE A 17 -5.53 10.68 -22.68
N CYS A 18 -6.80 10.84 -23.06
CA CYS A 18 -7.58 12.03 -22.67
C CYS A 18 -7.86 12.09 -21.17
N ASN A 19 -7.95 10.93 -20.50
CA ASN A 19 -8.11 10.88 -19.05
C ASN A 19 -6.78 10.79 -18.30
N ASP A 20 -5.64 10.77 -19.01
CA ASP A 20 -4.33 10.78 -18.40
C ASP A 20 -3.93 12.18 -17.96
N LYS A 21 -3.87 12.39 -16.65
CA LYS A 21 -3.42 13.64 -16.03
C LYS A 21 -1.91 13.70 -15.82
N CYS A 22 -1.17 12.69 -16.28
CA CYS A 22 0.26 12.56 -16.01
C CYS A 22 1.13 13.51 -16.84
N GLU A 23 0.58 14.23 -17.85
CA GLU A 23 1.31 15.20 -18.70
C GLU A 23 2.63 14.64 -19.27
N GLY A 24 2.68 13.34 -19.59
CA GLY A 24 3.89 12.68 -20.10
C GLY A 24 5.00 12.48 -19.06
N ARG A 25 4.73 12.69 -17.77
CA ARG A 25 5.64 12.37 -16.67
C ARG A 25 5.42 10.94 -16.21
N PHE A 26 6.50 10.26 -15.82
CA PHE A 26 6.40 8.98 -15.12
C PHE A 26 5.92 9.23 -13.69
N VAL A 27 4.60 9.20 -13.50
CA VAL A 27 3.99 9.38 -12.18
C VAL A 27 3.86 8.01 -11.53
N PHE A 28 4.60 7.80 -10.43
CA PHE A 28 4.52 6.55 -9.68
C PHE A 28 3.17 6.49 -8.93
N SER A 29 2.23 5.78 -9.55
CA SER A 29 0.88 5.50 -9.05
C SER A 29 -0.05 6.71 -9.03
N SER A 30 -1.22 6.55 -9.65
CA SER A 30 -2.31 7.52 -9.62
C SER A 30 -2.70 7.82 -8.17
N GLN A 31 -2.34 9.01 -7.68
CA GLN A 31 -3.05 9.62 -6.56
C GLN A 31 -4.45 9.97 -7.08
N LEU A 32 -5.35 8.98 -7.07
CA LEU A 32 -6.78 9.19 -7.28
C LEU A 32 -7.25 10.08 -6.14
N LEU A 33 -7.23 11.38 -6.44
CA LEU A 33 -7.61 12.51 -5.60
C LEU A 33 -8.68 12.15 -4.56
N LYS A 34 -8.36 12.33 -3.28
CA LYS A 34 -9.33 12.76 -2.26
C LYS A 34 -8.69 13.78 -1.29
N PRO A 35 -9.52 14.66 -0.70
CA PRO A 35 -9.22 16.08 -0.58
C PRO A 35 -8.51 16.47 0.72
N SER A 36 -7.72 17.55 0.60
CA SER A 36 -7.23 18.48 1.62
C SER A 36 -7.49 18.10 3.07
N MET A 37 -6.44 17.77 3.83
CA MET A 37 -6.16 18.36 5.14
C MET A 37 -4.66 18.34 5.44
N MET A 38 -4.12 19.55 5.63
CA MET A 38 -2.92 19.92 6.41
C MET A 38 -1.57 19.35 5.94
N ALA A 39 -0.85 20.21 5.22
CA ALA A 39 0.60 20.19 5.18
C ALA A 39 1.15 20.23 6.62
N LEU A 40 1.64 19.10 7.11
CA LEU A 40 2.67 19.10 8.14
C LEU A 40 3.98 18.78 7.44
N GLU A 41 4.89 19.75 7.47
CA GLU A 41 6.23 19.71 6.90
C GLU A 41 6.92 18.38 7.19
N GLN A 42 7.04 17.52 6.16
CA GLN A 42 7.85 16.31 6.26
C GLN A 42 9.27 16.65 5.87
N LYS A 43 10.05 17.01 6.89
CA LYS A 43 11.50 17.12 6.85
C LYS A 43 12.12 15.82 6.34
N LEU A 44 12.63 15.89 5.11
CA LEU A 44 13.74 15.14 4.52
C LEU A 44 13.78 13.63 4.81
N VAL A 45 13.15 12.85 3.95
CA VAL A 45 13.29 11.39 3.92
C VAL A 45 14.69 11.06 3.40
N SER A 46 15.54 10.50 4.26
CA SER A 46 16.83 9.94 3.87
C SER A 46 16.62 8.79 2.88
N ARG A 47 17.10 8.96 1.65
CA ARG A 47 17.23 7.89 0.66
C ARG A 47 18.15 6.82 1.22
N THR A 48 17.61 5.68 1.65
CA THR A 48 18.43 4.48 1.85
C THR A 48 18.25 3.59 0.63
N ASP A 49 19.30 3.58 -0.16
CA ASP A 49 19.57 2.67 -1.26
C ASP A 49 19.56 1.21 -0.75
N SER A 50 18.83 0.34 -1.42
CA SER A 50 18.61 -1.04 -0.99
C SER A 50 19.70 -1.94 -1.53
N GLY A 51 20.73 -2.16 -0.72
CA GLY A 51 21.67 -3.28 -0.87
C GLY A 51 21.12 -4.59 -0.29
N PRO A 52 21.73 -5.75 -0.63
CA PRO A 52 21.25 -7.07 -0.24
C PRO A 52 21.60 -7.36 1.22
N GLY A 53 20.76 -6.92 2.15
CA GLY A 53 20.91 -7.24 3.58
C GLY A 53 20.28 -6.17 4.47
N GLY A 54 19.21 -6.53 5.17
CA GLY A 54 18.66 -5.69 6.24
C GLY A 54 17.14 -5.77 6.35
N ASP A 55 16.69 -6.59 7.29
CA ASP A 55 15.36 -6.63 7.90
C ASP A 55 14.96 -5.28 8.55
N ASN A 56 14.78 -4.24 7.74
CA ASN A 56 14.41 -2.91 8.18
C ASN A 56 12.89 -2.69 8.17
N SER A 57 12.12 -3.50 8.91
CA SER A 57 10.64 -3.45 8.94
C SER A 57 10.08 -2.03 9.08
N LYS A 58 10.74 -1.15 9.86
CA LYS A 58 10.36 0.28 9.98
C LYS A 58 10.47 1.04 8.66
N GLY A 59 11.56 0.84 7.91
CA GLY A 59 11.79 1.46 6.60
C GLY A 59 10.88 0.89 5.52
N GLN A 60 10.61 -0.42 5.56
CA GLN A 60 9.65 -1.06 4.66
C GLN A 60 8.24 -0.52 4.89
N LEU A 61 7.79 -0.44 6.15
CA LEU A 61 6.49 0.09 6.51
C LEU A 61 6.36 1.56 6.09
N GLN A 62 7.36 2.40 6.39
CA GLN A 62 7.39 3.80 5.94
C GLN A 62 7.25 3.90 4.42
N THR A 63 8.04 3.13 3.67
CA THR A 63 8.03 3.14 2.21
C THR A 63 6.68 2.70 1.67
N LEU A 64 6.09 1.65 2.24
CA LEU A 64 4.79 1.14 1.84
C LEU A 64 3.69 2.18 2.07
N LEU A 65 3.66 2.80 3.26
CA LEU A 65 2.67 3.82 3.61
C LEU A 65 2.79 5.05 2.70
N THR A 66 4.01 5.55 2.48
CA THR A 66 4.25 6.67 1.56
C THR A 66 3.84 6.33 0.13
N ARG A 67 4.13 5.12 -0.36
CA ARG A 67 3.71 4.68 -1.71
C ARG A 67 2.19 4.59 -1.86
N ALA A 68 1.48 4.31 -0.77
CA ALA A 68 0.03 4.26 -0.74
C ALA A 68 -0.61 5.65 -0.48
N GLY A 69 0.20 6.72 -0.35
CA GLY A 69 -0.29 8.08 -0.09
C GLY A 69 -0.69 8.35 1.37
N TYR A 70 -0.33 7.46 2.30
CA TYR A 70 -0.57 7.65 3.73
C TYR A 70 0.55 8.48 4.39
N GLY A 71 0.22 9.08 5.53
CA GLY A 71 1.19 9.72 6.42
C GLY A 71 2.22 8.74 6.98
N ALA A 72 3.31 9.28 7.52
CA ALA A 72 4.35 8.48 8.16
C ALA A 72 3.80 7.76 9.42
N PRO A 73 4.25 6.53 9.71
CA PRO A 73 3.86 5.80 10.91
C PRO A 73 4.43 6.46 12.17
N PHE A 74 3.60 6.59 13.20
CA PHE A 74 3.98 7.06 14.53
C PHE A 74 4.23 5.88 15.47
N TYR A 75 5.21 5.97 16.36
CA TYR A 75 5.57 4.89 17.29
C TYR A 75 5.43 5.34 18.74
N ILE A 76 4.65 4.58 19.50
CA ILE A 76 4.46 4.77 20.94
C ILE A 76 5.08 3.57 21.63
N THR A 77 6.11 3.80 22.44
CA THR A 77 6.77 2.72 23.19
C THR A 77 6.52 2.90 24.68
N LYS A 78 6.01 1.85 25.33
CA LYS A 78 5.75 1.79 26.75
C LYS A 78 6.72 0.80 27.41
N GLN A 79 7.30 1.20 28.53
CA GLN A 79 8.10 0.30 29.36
C GLN A 79 7.16 -0.46 30.31
N LEU A 80 7.35 -1.78 30.37
CA LEU A 80 6.62 -2.71 31.22
C LEU A 80 7.39 -2.99 32.52
N LYS A 81 6.70 -3.60 33.51
CA LYS A 81 7.23 -3.84 34.86
C LYS A 81 8.42 -4.81 34.91
N ASN A 82 8.66 -5.58 33.86
CA ASN A 82 9.67 -6.64 33.76
C ASN A 82 10.87 -6.23 32.91
N ASN A 83 11.19 -4.93 32.84
CA ASN A 83 12.22 -4.37 31.96
C ASN A 83 12.02 -4.70 30.46
N GLN A 84 10.80 -5.01 30.06
CA GLN A 84 10.45 -5.11 28.65
C GLN A 84 9.86 -3.80 28.15
N PHE A 85 9.88 -3.63 26.83
CA PHE A 85 9.31 -2.54 26.09
C PHE A 85 8.30 -3.14 25.13
N GLN A 86 7.13 -2.53 25.06
CA GLN A 86 6.13 -2.84 24.05
C GLN A 86 5.88 -1.60 23.22
N ALA A 87 5.93 -1.75 21.91
CA ALA A 87 5.67 -0.65 20.99
C ALA A 87 4.34 -0.85 20.28
N THR A 88 3.69 0.27 19.97
CA THR A 88 2.51 0.35 19.14
C THR A 88 2.82 1.30 17.99
N VAL A 89 2.53 0.88 16.77
CA VAL A 89 2.63 1.71 15.58
C VAL A 89 1.25 2.21 15.17
N GLU A 90 1.14 3.49 14.88
CA GLU A 90 -0.10 4.14 14.46
C GLU A 90 0.07 4.73 13.06
N PHE A 91 -0.84 4.40 12.16
CA PHE A 91 -0.93 5.01 10.84
C PHE A 91 -2.37 4.98 10.35
N ASN A 92 -2.83 6.05 9.71
CA ASN A 92 -4.17 6.13 9.11
C ASN A 92 -5.31 5.75 10.11
N GLY A 93 -5.17 6.13 11.38
CA GLY A 93 -6.12 5.81 12.45
C GLY A 93 -6.11 4.35 12.93
N VAL A 94 -5.25 3.50 12.37
CA VAL A 94 -5.06 2.11 12.80
C VAL A 94 -3.89 2.06 13.78
N GLN A 95 -4.06 1.32 14.88
CA GLN A 95 -3.02 1.07 15.86
C GLN A 95 -2.71 -0.42 15.93
N ILE A 96 -1.44 -0.76 15.76
CA ILE A 96 -0.96 -2.15 15.75
C ILE A 96 0.11 -2.29 16.80
N MET A 97 -0.10 -3.23 17.72
CA MET A 97 0.76 -3.46 18.87
C MET A 97 1.70 -4.63 18.59
N GLY A 98 2.99 -4.43 18.81
CA GLY A 98 3.98 -5.50 18.76
C GLY A 98 4.07 -6.29 20.06
N HIS A 99 4.85 -7.35 20.00
CA HIS A 99 5.25 -8.15 21.15
C HIS A 99 6.20 -7.38 22.08
N PRO A 100 6.23 -7.73 23.36
CA PRO A 100 7.16 -7.13 24.31
C PRO A 100 8.58 -7.67 24.10
N TYR A 101 9.57 -6.77 24.11
CA TYR A 101 10.99 -7.09 23.97
C TYR A 101 11.84 -6.44 25.07
N ASN A 102 12.99 -7.02 25.39
CA ASN A 102 13.92 -6.47 26.38
C ASN A 102 14.58 -5.13 25.97
N ASN A 103 14.37 -4.68 24.73
CA ASN A 103 14.90 -3.40 24.27
C ASN A 103 13.89 -2.65 23.39
N LYS A 104 13.93 -1.32 23.50
CA LYS A 104 13.04 -0.40 22.79
C LYS A 104 13.11 -0.56 21.25
N LYS A 105 14.30 -0.77 20.70
CA LYS A 105 14.50 -0.85 19.24
C LYS A 105 13.82 -2.08 18.63
N ASN A 106 13.94 -3.23 19.29
CA ASN A 106 13.33 -4.48 18.85
C ASN A 106 11.82 -4.44 19.02
N ALA A 107 11.30 -3.84 20.10
CA ALA A 107 9.87 -3.63 20.27
C ALA A 107 9.29 -2.80 19.10
N GLU A 108 9.95 -1.71 18.71
CA GLU A 108 9.53 -0.89 17.57
C GLU A 108 9.68 -1.61 16.22
N LYS A 109 10.75 -2.41 16.05
CA LYS A 109 10.95 -3.22 14.84
C LYS A 109 9.84 -4.27 14.69
N ASP A 110 9.47 -4.91 15.80
CA ASP A 110 8.43 -5.92 15.86
C ASP A 110 7.04 -5.32 15.58
N ALA A 111 6.69 -4.20 16.22
CA ALA A 111 5.45 -3.48 15.91
C ALA A 111 5.33 -3.11 14.42
N ALA A 112 6.45 -2.75 13.77
CA ALA A 112 6.45 -2.51 12.33
C ALA A 112 6.26 -3.79 11.50
N ALA A 113 6.79 -4.93 11.95
CA ALA A 113 6.61 -6.22 11.30
C ALA A 113 5.15 -6.70 11.39
N GLU A 114 4.54 -6.60 12.57
CA GLU A 114 3.12 -6.89 12.79
C GLU A 114 2.23 -6.02 11.88
N ALA A 115 2.56 -4.73 11.75
CA ALA A 115 1.84 -3.84 10.85
C ALA A 115 1.96 -4.21 9.38
N LEU A 116 3.14 -4.65 8.93
CA LEU A 116 3.33 -5.15 7.58
C LEU A 116 2.50 -6.41 7.33
N GLN A 117 2.47 -7.34 8.28
CA GLN A 117 1.68 -8.56 8.16
C GLN A 117 0.18 -8.25 8.10
N TRP A 118 -0.32 -7.35 8.95
CA TRP A 118 -1.72 -6.90 8.93
C TRP A 118 -2.10 -6.28 7.58
N LEU A 119 -1.22 -5.46 7.00
CA LEU A 119 -1.42 -4.89 5.67
C LEU A 119 -1.43 -5.95 4.56
N MET A 120 -0.62 -7.01 4.69
CA MET A 120 -0.59 -8.12 3.72
C MET A 120 -1.84 -9.00 3.82
N ASP A 121 -2.34 -9.27 5.02
CA ASP A 121 -3.55 -10.05 5.26
C ASP A 121 -4.81 -9.35 4.71
N ARG A 122 -4.90 -8.02 4.88
CA ARG A 122 -5.96 -7.21 4.27
C ARG A 122 -5.98 -7.27 2.74
N ARG A 123 -4.82 -7.45 2.10
CA ARG A 123 -4.75 -7.58 0.62
C ARG A 123 -5.20 -8.94 0.13
N GLN A 124 -5.09 -9.99 0.94
CA GLN A 124 -5.54 -11.34 0.56
C GLN A 124 -7.06 -11.40 0.56
N THR A 125 -7.69 -10.99 1.67
CA THR A 125 -9.15 -10.97 1.83
C THR A 125 -9.87 -10.17 0.73
N GLY A 126 -9.35 -8.99 0.35
CA GLY A 126 -9.96 -8.19 -0.72
C GLY A 126 -9.78 -8.75 -2.15
N ASN A 127 -8.82 -9.64 -2.38
CA ASN A 127 -8.57 -10.26 -3.70
C ASN A 127 -9.42 -11.53 -3.89
N GLU A 128 -9.67 -12.26 -2.81
CA GLU A 128 -10.56 -13.43 -2.83
C GLU A 128 -12.00 -13.07 -3.24
N ASP A 129 -12.51 -11.92 -2.79
CA ASP A 129 -13.84 -11.41 -3.17
C ASP A 129 -13.98 -11.15 -4.68
N VAL A 130 -12.92 -10.64 -5.33
CA VAL A 130 -12.89 -10.37 -6.78
C VAL A 130 -12.78 -11.67 -7.59
N ASN A 131 -12.00 -12.62 -7.10
CA ASN A 131 -11.86 -13.94 -7.75
C ASN A 131 -13.17 -14.75 -7.67
N HIS A 132 -13.90 -14.68 -6.55
CA HIS A 132 -15.21 -15.31 -6.42
C HIS A 132 -16.25 -14.70 -7.39
N MET A 133 -16.28 -13.37 -7.52
CA MET A 133 -17.21 -12.68 -8.43
C MET A 133 -16.92 -12.99 -9.91
N THR A 134 -15.65 -13.10 -10.29
CA THR A 134 -15.23 -13.44 -11.66
C THR A 134 -15.53 -14.90 -12.03
N MET A 135 -15.54 -15.82 -11.07
CA MET A 135 -15.99 -17.20 -11.30
C MET A 135 -17.49 -17.31 -11.59
N LEU A 136 -18.33 -16.50 -10.95
CA LEU A 136 -19.78 -16.49 -11.17
C LEU A 136 -20.16 -16.00 -12.58
N LEU A 137 -19.38 -15.06 -13.14
CA LEU A 137 -19.65 -14.45 -14.45
C LEU A 137 -19.22 -15.32 -15.64
N LYS A 138 -18.36 -16.33 -15.45
CA LYS A 138 -17.86 -17.19 -16.53
C LYS A 138 -18.82 -18.31 -16.97
N LYS A 139 -19.96 -18.47 -16.32
CA LYS A 139 -20.89 -19.58 -16.57
C LYS A 139 -22.05 -19.17 -17.50
N SER A 140 -21.75 -18.83 -18.74
CA SER A 140 -22.75 -18.86 -19.82
C SER A 140 -22.09 -18.98 -21.19
N LYS A 141 -21.96 -20.22 -21.67
CA LYS A 141 -22.09 -20.52 -23.10
C LYS A 141 -23.14 -21.61 -23.20
N LYS A 142 -24.36 -21.17 -23.51
CA LYS A 142 -25.47 -22.03 -23.91
C LYS A 142 -25.26 -22.32 -25.39
N ASP A 143 -24.84 -23.53 -25.70
CA ASP A 143 -24.80 -24.02 -27.08
C ASP A 143 -26.20 -23.89 -27.70
N HIS A 144 -26.29 -23.20 -28.83
CA HIS A 144 -27.47 -23.26 -29.71
C HIS A 144 -27.15 -24.23 -30.83
N ASN A 145 -27.96 -25.28 -30.89
CA ASN A 145 -28.08 -26.24 -31.97
C ASN A 145 -28.63 -25.58 -33.25
#